data_AF-A0A4V3CK87-F1
#
_entry.id   AF-A0A4V3CK87-F1
#
_cell.length_a   1.000
_cell.length_b   1.000
_cell.length_c   1.000
_cell.angle_alpha   90.00
_cell.angle_beta   90.00
_cell.angle_gamma   90.00
#
_symmetry.space_group_name_H-M   'P 1'
#
loop_
_entity.id
_entity.type
_entity.pdbx_description
1 polymer ?
#
loop_
_entity_poly.entity_id
_entity_poly.type
_entity_poly.pdbx_seq_one_letter_code
_entity_poly.pdbx_strand_id
1 'polypeptide(L)'
;MDRLQFAHSTTRVLVSGDAARPSMGQTLWTGASENGTAAGVAWDWVCLPEGVVAMADPMALVTNLQFVSVEGEVLAPMESVLQLNGIVHTLPWQCEVQKALGYLH
;
A
#
# COMPACT_ATOMS: atom_id res chain seq x y z
N MET A 1 -13.51 18.55 7.77
CA MET A 1 -12.61 17.82 6.85
C MET A 1 -13.01 16.37 6.93
N ASP A 2 -13.38 15.78 5.80
CA ASP A 2 -13.78 14.38 5.69
C ASP A 2 -12.58 13.49 6.06
N ARG A 3 -12.75 12.60 7.03
CA ARG A 3 -11.65 11.78 7.57
C ARG A 3 -11.67 10.41 6.93
N LEU A 4 -10.74 10.18 6.02
CA LEU A 4 -10.53 8.87 5.39
C LEU A 4 -9.54 8.04 6.23
N GLN A 5 -9.94 6.84 6.63
CA GLN A 5 -9.07 5.88 7.32
C GLN A 5 -8.95 4.59 6.52
N PHE A 6 -7.71 4.17 6.26
CA PHE A 6 -7.42 2.92 5.59
C PHE A 6 -7.26 1.79 6.59
N ALA A 7 -7.93 0.67 6.30
CA ALA A 7 -7.76 -0.60 6.97
C ALA A 7 -7.21 -1.64 5.99
N HIS A 8 -6.54 -2.65 6.52
CA HIS A 8 -6.08 -3.78 5.72
C HIS A 8 -7.29 -4.50 5.12
N SER A 9 -7.26 -4.74 3.81
CA SER A 9 -8.29 -5.51 3.12
C SER A 9 -7.78 -6.89 2.73
N THR A 10 -6.62 -6.97 2.09
CA THR A 10 -6.02 -8.25 1.70
C THR A 10 -4.52 -8.10 1.48
N THR A 11 -3.78 -9.16 1.77
CA THR A 11 -2.40 -9.35 1.31
C THR A 11 -2.30 -10.71 0.64
N ARG A 12 -1.69 -10.76 -0.55
CA ARG A 12 -1.55 -11.98 -1.34
C ARG A 12 -0.10 -12.20 -1.69
N VAL A 13 0.36 -13.43 -1.55
CA VAL A 13 1.63 -13.91 -2.11
C VAL A 13 1.34 -14.37 -3.54
N LEU A 14 1.95 -13.72 -4.52
CA LEU A 14 1.77 -14.04 -5.94
C LEU A 14 2.86 -14.98 -6.45
N VAL A 15 4.08 -14.79 -5.94
CA VAL A 15 5.21 -15.68 -6.19
C VAL A 15 5.75 -16.09 -4.82
N SER A 16 5.66 -17.39 -4.53
CA SER A 16 6.38 -17.99 -3.42
C SER A 16 7.87 -18.01 -3.76
N GLY A 17 8.68 -17.34 -2.96
CA GLY A 17 10.13 -17.33 -3.11
C GLY A 17 10.79 -18.64 -2.70
N ASP A 18 12.07 -18.74 -3.02
CA ASP A 18 12.98 -19.80 -2.60
C ASP A 18 14.33 -19.21 -2.21
N ALA A 19 15.36 -20.05 -2.03
CA ALA A 19 16.69 -19.58 -1.66
C ALA A 19 17.35 -18.64 -2.70
N ALA A 20 16.91 -18.67 -3.96
CA ALA A 20 17.46 -17.89 -5.06
C ALA A 20 16.52 -16.76 -5.54
N ARG A 21 15.24 -16.78 -5.17
CA ARG A 21 14.22 -15.83 -5.63
C ARG A 21 13.40 -15.29 -4.47
N PRO A 22 13.21 -13.96 -4.37
CA PRO A 22 12.40 -13.39 -3.30
C PRO A 22 10.92 -13.74 -3.49
N SER A 23 10.20 -13.91 -2.37
CA SER A 23 8.74 -13.92 -2.41
C SER A 23 8.23 -12.54 -2.79
N MET A 24 7.17 -12.47 -3.56
CA MET A 24 6.56 -11.20 -3.95
C MET A 24 5.05 -11.33 -4.03
N GLY A 25 4.38 -10.20 -3.94
CA GLY A 25 2.93 -10.18 -3.96
C GLY A 25 2.38 -8.77 -3.86
N GLN A 26 1.12 -8.70 -3.44
CA GLN A 26 0.35 -7.47 -3.39
C GLN A 26 -0.31 -7.28 -2.04
N THR A 27 -0.50 -6.03 -1.65
CA THR A 27 -1.34 -5.65 -0.51
C THR A 27 -2.35 -4.59 -0.95
N LEU A 28 -3.57 -4.67 -0.44
CA LEU A 28 -4.67 -3.74 -0.70
C LEU A 28 -5.20 -3.23 0.62
N TRP A 29 -5.32 -1.92 0.70
CA TRP A 29 -5.86 -1.18 1.82
C TRP A 29 -7.05 -0.38 1.34
N THR A 30 -8.14 -0.44 2.09
CA THR A 30 -9.39 0.24 1.73
C THR A 30 -9.92 1.07 2.88
N GLY A 31 -10.66 2.10 2.55
CA GLY A 31 -11.34 2.97 3.48
C GLY A 31 -12.60 3.52 2.86
N ALA A 32 -13.41 4.19 3.67
CA ALA A 32 -14.55 4.96 3.19
C ALA A 32 -14.53 6.34 3.84
N SER A 33 -14.91 7.36 3.08
CA SER A 33 -15.24 8.68 3.61
C SER A 33 -16.56 8.65 4.38
N GLU A 34 -16.85 9.74 5.10
CA GLU A 34 -18.11 9.89 5.85
C GLU A 34 -19.35 9.81 4.95
N ASN A 35 -19.22 10.19 3.68
CA ASN A 35 -20.29 10.08 2.68
C ASN A 35 -20.40 8.70 2.02
N GLY A 36 -19.60 7.72 2.44
CA GLY A 36 -19.63 6.34 1.93
C GLY A 36 -18.87 6.12 0.63
N THR A 37 -18.11 7.09 0.13
CA THR A 37 -17.27 6.92 -1.05
C THR A 37 -16.09 6.01 -0.72
N ALA A 38 -15.96 4.90 -1.46
CA ALA A 38 -14.89 3.94 -1.24
C ALA A 38 -13.55 4.45 -1.80
N ALA A 39 -12.51 4.32 -1.00
CA ALA A 39 -11.14 4.58 -1.41
C ALA A 39 -10.27 3.33 -1.24
N GLY A 40 -9.30 3.18 -2.13
CA GLY A 40 -8.37 2.05 -2.12
C GLY A 40 -6.97 2.46 -2.56
N VAL A 41 -5.98 1.84 -1.95
CA VAL A 41 -4.58 1.92 -2.38
C VAL A 41 -3.96 0.53 -2.29
N ALA A 42 -3.27 0.15 -3.36
CA ALA A 42 -2.60 -1.14 -3.48
C ALA A 42 -1.21 -0.95 -4.07
N TRP A 43 -0.29 -1.83 -3.70
CA TRP A 43 1.06 -1.85 -4.24
C TRP A 43 1.66 -3.26 -4.15
N ASP A 44 2.70 -3.45 -4.95
CA ASP A 44 3.51 -4.66 -4.94
C ASP A 44 4.56 -4.59 -3.82
N TRP A 45 4.80 -5.74 -3.20
CA TRP A 45 5.85 -5.93 -2.20
C TRP A 45 6.78 -7.08 -2.60
N VAL A 46 8.00 -7.01 -2.09
CA VAL A 46 9.03 -8.03 -2.21
C VAL A 46 9.58 -8.36 -0.84
N CYS A 47 9.75 -9.65 -0.54
CA CYS A 47 10.45 -10.12 0.64
C CYS A 47 11.89 -10.45 0.25
N LEU A 48 12.80 -9.59 0.66
CA LEU A 48 14.24 -9.77 0.50
C LEU A 48 14.76 -10.88 1.44
N PRO A 49 15.99 -11.35 1.24
CA PRO A 49 16.67 -12.21 2.22
C PRO A 49 16.58 -11.64 3.65
N GLU A 50 16.68 -12.51 4.64
CA GLU A 50 16.59 -12.16 6.08
C GLU A 50 15.20 -11.66 6.51
N GLY A 51 14.16 -11.85 5.68
CA GLY A 51 12.77 -11.55 6.03
C GLY A 51 12.39 -10.08 5.94
N VAL A 52 13.25 -9.25 5.32
CA VAL A 52 12.99 -7.83 5.12
C VAL A 52 11.94 -7.66 4.01
N VAL A 53 10.79 -7.09 4.37
CA VAL A 53 9.72 -6.76 3.42
C VAL A 53 9.87 -5.32 2.95
N ALA A 54 9.94 -5.13 1.64
CA ALA A 54 10.04 -3.83 0.99
C ALA A 54 8.93 -3.64 -0.05
N MET A 55 8.59 -2.37 -0.31
CA MET A 55 7.77 -2.02 -1.47
C MET A 55 8.60 -2.24 -2.74
N ALA A 56 8.00 -2.86 -3.76
CA ALA A 56 8.72 -3.22 -4.98
C ALA A 56 9.05 -1.98 -5.84
N ASP A 57 8.07 -1.08 -5.99
CA ASP A 57 8.24 0.18 -6.71
C ASP A 57 7.38 1.30 -6.06
N PRO A 58 8.00 2.30 -5.42
CA PRO A 58 7.31 3.47 -4.84
C PRO A 58 6.59 4.37 -5.82
N MET A 59 6.79 4.19 -7.13
CA MET A 59 6.14 4.97 -8.19
C MET A 59 4.91 4.23 -8.78
N ALA A 60 4.73 2.94 -8.48
CA ALA A 60 3.73 2.08 -9.11
C ALA A 60 2.54 1.72 -8.20
N LEU A 61 2.14 2.62 -7.30
CA LEU A 61 0.94 2.41 -6.50
C LEU A 61 -0.32 2.53 -7.36
N VAL A 62 -1.28 1.65 -7.14
CA VAL A 62 -2.59 1.66 -7.78
C VAL A 62 -3.61 2.21 -6.79
N THR A 63 -4.30 3.29 -7.17
CA THR A 63 -5.29 3.93 -6.30
C THR A 63 -6.40 4.59 -7.12
N ASN A 64 -7.55 4.79 -6.49
CA ASN A 64 -8.64 5.63 -7.00
C ASN A 64 -8.69 7.01 -6.32
N LEU A 65 -7.66 7.39 -5.54
CA LEU A 65 -7.55 8.69 -4.91
C LEU A 65 -7.12 9.76 -5.92
N GLN A 66 -7.67 10.96 -5.76
CA GLN A 66 -7.18 12.17 -6.41
C GLN A 66 -6.83 13.19 -5.33
N PHE A 67 -5.57 13.62 -5.31
CA PHE A 67 -5.12 14.65 -4.38
C PHE A 67 -5.33 16.02 -5.00
N VAL A 68 -5.80 16.96 -4.18
CA VAL A 68 -6.02 18.35 -4.56
C VAL A 68 -5.27 19.27 -3.60
N SER A 69 -4.80 20.42 -4.11
CA SER A 69 -4.21 21.47 -3.30
C SER A 69 -5.27 22.16 -2.44
N VAL A 70 -4.84 23.09 -1.57
CA VAL A 70 -5.75 23.89 -0.74
C VAL A 70 -6.67 24.77 -1.61
N GLU A 71 -6.20 25.15 -2.80
CA GLU A 71 -6.92 25.92 -3.81
C GLU A 71 -7.89 25.06 -4.62
N GLY A 72 -7.89 23.73 -4.44
CA GLY A 72 -8.75 22.78 -5.14
C GLY A 72 -8.20 22.26 -6.47
N GLU A 73 -6.96 22.58 -6.81
CA GLU A 73 -6.31 22.13 -8.04
C GLU A 73 -5.76 20.71 -7.90
N VAL A 74 -5.87 19.89 -8.94
CA VAL A 74 -5.33 18.53 -8.92
C VAL A 74 -3.81 18.57 -8.83
N LEU A 75 -3.25 17.85 -7.86
CA LEU A 75 -1.79 17.79 -7.67
C LEU A 75 -1.11 17.11 -8.87
N ALA A 76 0.12 17.53 -9.15
CA ALA A 76 0.92 16.88 -10.18
C ALA A 76 1.18 15.40 -9.82
N PRO A 77 1.45 14.53 -10.81
CA PRO A 77 1.65 13.10 -10.54
C PRO A 77 2.72 12.82 -9.47
N MET A 78 3.85 13.54 -9.52
CA MET A 78 4.94 13.34 -8.56
C MET A 78 4.54 13.74 -7.13
N GLU A 79 3.77 14.81 -6.98
CA GLU A 79 3.27 15.26 -5.68
C GLU A 79 2.23 14.29 -5.13
N SER A 80 1.35 13.77 -5.99
CA SER A 80 0.39 12.73 -5.63
C SER A 80 1.08 11.47 -5.12
N VAL A 81 2.17 11.04 -5.75
CA VAL A 81 2.93 9.88 -5.27
C VAL A 81 3.62 10.14 -3.93
N LEU A 82 4.09 11.35 -3.65
CA LEU A 82 4.59 11.71 -2.32
C LEU A 82 3.50 11.58 -1.26
N GLN A 83 2.28 12.04 -1.53
CA GLN A 83 1.15 11.89 -0.61
C GLN A 83 0.78 10.41 -0.39
N LEU A 84 0.78 9.61 -1.46
CA LEU A 84 0.51 8.17 -1.39
C LEU A 84 1.54 7.43 -0.53
N ASN A 85 2.83 7.70 -0.74
CA ASN A 85 3.87 7.11 0.10
C ASN A 85 3.76 7.57 1.55
N GLY A 86 3.37 8.83 1.78
CA GLY A 86 3.02 9.33 3.11
C GLY A 86 1.93 8.49 3.79
N ILE A 87 0.87 8.13 3.07
CA ILE A 87 -0.16 7.20 3.58
C ILE A 87 0.46 5.84 3.89
N VAL A 88 1.20 5.24 2.95
CA VAL A 88 1.80 3.90 3.14
C VAL A 88 2.67 3.84 4.40
N HIS A 89 3.45 4.88 4.68
CA HIS A 89 4.29 4.94 5.88
C HIS A 89 3.52 4.93 7.20
N THR A 90 2.23 5.27 7.19
CA THR A 90 1.36 5.22 8.39
C THR A 90 0.68 3.87 8.59
N LEU A 91 0.72 2.98 7.60
CA LEU A 91 0.03 1.70 7.62
C LEU A 91 0.96 0.59 8.14
N PRO A 92 0.48 -0.34 8.99
CA PRO A 92 1.29 -1.46 9.49
C PRO A 92 1.45 -2.58 8.46
N TRP A 93 1.67 -2.23 7.20
CA TRP A 93 1.52 -3.15 6.07
C TRP A 93 2.59 -4.25 6.02
N GLN A 94 3.82 -3.99 6.46
CA GLN A 94 4.85 -5.02 6.54
C GLN A 94 4.45 -6.15 7.49
N CYS A 95 3.74 -5.83 8.58
CA CYS A 95 3.22 -6.83 9.52
C CYS A 95 2.18 -7.73 8.84
N GLU A 96 1.27 -7.16 8.05
CA GLU A 96 0.27 -7.94 7.30
C GLU A 96 0.90 -8.81 6.20
N VAL A 97 2.00 -8.36 5.59
CA VAL A 97 2.80 -9.19 4.68
C VAL A 97 3.50 -10.32 5.42
N GLN A 98 4.12 -10.05 6.57
CA GLN A 98 4.78 -11.07 7.38
C GLN A 98 3.80 -12.13 7.88
N LYS A 99 2.57 -11.75 8.25
CA LYS A 99 1.48 -12.71 8.55
C LYS A 99 1.12 -13.57 7.33
N ALA A 100 0.97 -12.94 6.16
CA ALA A 100 0.66 -13.67 4.91
C ALA A 100 1.79 -14.63 4.48
N LEU A 101 3.04 -14.31 4.80
CA LEU A 101 4.21 -15.18 4.62
C LEU A 101 4.34 -16.27 5.69
N GLY A 102 3.53 -16.23 6.75
CA GLY A 102 3.60 -17.16 7.88
C GLY A 102 4.72 -16.87 8.88
N TYR A 103 5.35 -15.70 8.83
CA TYR A 103 6.43 -15.29 9.75
C TYR A 103 5.91 -14.75 11.08
N LEU A 104 4.67 -14.27 11.12
CA LEU A 104 3.98 -13.80 12.33
C LEU A 104 2.67 -14.58 12.51
N HIS A 105 2.27 -14.82 13.76
CA HIS A 105 1.01 -15.49 14.14
C HIS A 105 0.11 -14.52 14.91
#